data_AF-A0A0S2TDQ7-F1
#
_entry.id   AF-A0A0S2TDQ7-F1
#
_cell.length_a   1.000
_cell.length_b   1.000
_cell.length_c   1.000
_cell.angle_alpha   90.00
_cell.angle_beta   90.00
_cell.angle_gamma   90.00
#
_symmetry.space_group_name_H-M   'P 1'
#
loop_
_entity.id
_entity.type
_entity.pdbx_description
1 polymer ?
#
loop_
_entity_poly.entity_id
_entity_poly.type
_entity_poly.pdbx_seq_one_letter_code
_entity_poly.pdbx_strand_id
1 'polypeptide(L)'
;MAVTEIHVECYAGYRADQRPQRFTLGQRLIQVQEVIDQWYGPDHRYFKLRGDDGGIYILRQDESTQHWELSLFDADRREETRLSST
;
A
#
# COMPACT_ATOMS: atom_id res chain seq x y z
N MET A 1 -11.57 -0.44 -15.23
CA MET A 1 -10.36 -0.43 -14.36
C MET A 1 -10.80 -1.01 -13.02
N ALA A 2 -10.16 -2.08 -12.56
CA ALA A 2 -10.52 -2.68 -11.28
C ALA A 2 -9.87 -1.84 -10.16
N VAL A 3 -10.63 -0.93 -9.57
CA VAL A 3 -10.25 -0.28 -8.32
C VAL A 3 -10.48 -1.29 -7.20
N THR A 4 -9.42 -1.66 -6.50
CA THR A 4 -9.52 -2.60 -5.38
C THR A 4 -9.63 -1.77 -4.10
N GLU A 5 -10.85 -1.69 -3.57
CA GLU A 5 -11.08 -1.10 -2.26
C GLU A 5 -10.39 -1.96 -1.20
N ILE A 6 -9.63 -1.31 -0.32
CA ILE A 6 -8.87 -1.98 0.73
C ILE A 6 -9.20 -1.37 2.08
N HIS A 7 -9.18 -2.20 3.12
CA HIS A 7 -9.26 -1.70 4.47
C HIS A 7 -7.85 -1.38 4.95
N VAL A 8 -7.61 -0.13 5.31
CA VAL A 8 -6.34 0.35 5.85
C VAL A 8 -6.53 0.71 7.32
N GLU A 9 -5.75 0.07 8.19
CA GLU A 9 -5.69 0.47 9.59
C GLU A 9 -4.63 1.57 9.76
N CYS A 10 -5.12 2.76 10.11
CA CYS A 10 -4.28 3.90 10.48
C CYS A 10 -4.16 3.96 12.01
N TYR A 11 -2.96 4.24 12.50
CA TYR A 11 -2.78 4.46 13.94
C TYR A 11 -3.30 5.85 14.33
N ALA A 12 -4.37 5.89 15.13
CA ALA A 12 -4.98 7.11 15.64
C ALA A 12 -4.22 7.68 16.86
N GLY A 13 -2.90 7.80 16.76
CA GLY A 13 -2.05 8.28 17.86
C GLY A 13 -1.92 9.79 17.89
N TYR A 14 -2.85 10.48 18.56
CA TYR A 14 -2.82 11.85 19.17
C TYR A 14 -2.15 13.05 18.46
N ARG A 15 -1.39 12.91 17.37
CA ARG A 15 -0.74 14.00 16.63
C ARG A 15 -0.64 13.68 15.14
N ALA A 16 -1.66 14.14 14.40
CA ALA A 16 -1.66 14.65 13.02
C ALA A 16 -0.98 13.90 11.85
N ASP A 17 -0.30 12.77 12.03
CA ASP A 17 0.24 11.94 10.93
C ASP A 17 -0.38 10.55 10.99
N GLN A 18 -1.60 10.42 10.47
CA GLN A 18 -2.23 9.12 10.22
C GLN A 18 -1.44 8.40 9.12
N ARG A 19 -0.39 7.68 9.52
CA ARG A 19 0.36 6.81 8.61
C ARG A 19 -0.31 5.43 8.57
N PRO A 20 -0.48 4.85 7.37
CA PRO A 20 -0.98 3.49 7.25
C PRO A 20 0.00 2.52 7.92
N GLN A 21 -0.49 1.70 8.86
CA GLN A 21 0.34 0.68 9.53
C GLN A 21 0.15 -0.70 8.92
N ARG A 22 -1.05 -1.02 8.46
CA ARG A 22 -1.36 -2.29 7.83
C ARG A 22 -2.60 -2.14 6.97
N PHE A 23 -2.70 -2.98 5.96
CA PHE A 23 -3.85 -3.00 5.08
C PHE A 23 -4.17 -4.43 4.65
N THR A 24 -5.43 -4.68 4.35
CA THR A 24 -5.90 -5.99 3.91
C THR A 24 -6.09 -5.97 2.40
N LEU A 25 -5.34 -6.81 1.70
CA LEU A 25 -5.46 -7.04 0.27
C LEU A 25 -6.12 -8.41 0.03
N GLY A 26 -7.43 -8.40 -0.22
CA GLY A 26 -8.22 -9.63 -0.34
C GLY A 26 -8.25 -10.40 0.99
N GLN A 27 -7.60 -11.57 1.05
CA GLN A 27 -7.44 -12.37 2.28
C GLN A 27 -6.07 -12.18 2.95
N ARG A 28 -5.19 -11.34 2.40
CA ARG A 28 -3.82 -11.16 2.91
C ARG A 28 -3.74 -9.87 3.71
N LEU A 29 -3.31 -9.98 4.96
CA LEU A 29 -2.94 -8.82 5.77
C LEU A 29 -1.48 -8.48 5.47
N ILE A 30 -1.21 -7.24 5.05
CA ILE A 30 0.13 -6.73 4.80
C ILE A 30 0.45 -5.68 5.86
N GLN A 31 1.54 -5.86 6.59
CA GLN A 31 2.06 -4.86 7.50
C GLN A 31 2.97 -3.90 6.75
N VAL A 32 2.78 -2.61 6.96
CA VAL A 32 3.63 -1.57 6.38
C VAL A 32 4.94 -1.56 7.17
N GLN A 33 6.03 -1.99 6.53
CA GLN A 33 7.38 -1.89 7.09
C GLN A 33 7.92 -0.47 6.99
N GLU A 34 7.70 0.17 5.85
CA GLU A 34 8.29 1.47 5.53
C GLU A 34 7.38 2.27 4.63
N VAL A 35 7.25 3.57 4.91
CA VAL A 35 6.63 4.54 4.00
C VAL A 35 7.74 5.12 3.14
N ILE A 36 7.81 4.70 1.88
CA ILE A 36 8.86 5.12 0.95
C ILE A 36 8.63 6.56 0.51
N ASP A 37 7.37 6.90 0.19
CA ASP A 37 7.04 8.21 -0.34
C ASP A 37 5.57 8.57 -0.04
N GLN A 38 5.28 9.87 0.00
CA GLN A 38 3.94 10.41 0.18
C GLN A 38 3.76 11.65 -0.68
N TRP A 39 2.66 11.72 -1.42
CA TRP A 39 2.35 12.89 -2.24
C TRP A 39 0.86 13.21 -2.24
N TYR A 40 0.56 14.49 -2.46
CA TYR A 40 -0.79 15.02 -2.46
C TYR A 40 -1.22 15.29 -3.90
N GLY A 41 -2.37 14.78 -4.26
CA GLY A 41 -3.15 15.23 -5.41
C GLY A 41 -4.21 16.26 -4.97
N PRO A 42 -5.05 16.74 -5.91
CA PRO A 42 -6.06 17.77 -5.64
C PRO A 42 -7.08 17.39 -4.55
N ASP A 43 -7.50 16.12 -4.53
CA ASP A 43 -8.50 15.57 -3.59
C ASP A 43 -8.10 14.19 -3.03
N HIS A 44 -6.88 13.75 -3.35
CA HIS A 44 -6.43 12.39 -3.04
C HIS A 44 -5.02 12.44 -2.50
N ARG A 45 -4.74 11.58 -1.54
CA ARG A 45 -3.42 11.41 -0.97
C ARG A 45 -2.87 10.06 -1.37
N TYR A 46 -1.64 10.05 -1.86
CA TYR A 46 -1.00 8.83 -2.29
C TYR A 46 0.14 8.48 -1.35
N PHE A 47 0.27 7.18 -1.08
CA PHE A 47 1.29 6.63 -0.21
C PHE A 47 1.98 5.48 -0.92
N LYS A 48 3.29 5.58 -1.13
CA LYS A 48 4.12 4.47 -1.56
C LYS A 48 4.71 3.80 -0.32
N LEU A 49 4.43 2.51 -0.18
CA LEU A 49 4.68 1.73 1.02
C LEU A 49 5.45 0.47 0.65
N ARG A 50 6.28 -0.02 1.57
CA ARG A 50 6.87 -1.35 1.54
C ARG A 50 6.14 -2.25 2.54
N GLY A 51 5.65 -3.39 2.05
CA GLY A 51 5.07 -4.43 2.88
C GLY A 51 6.12 -5.26 3.62
N ASP A 52 5.69 -5.97 4.67
CA ASP A 52 6.49 -6.99 5.35
C ASP A 52 6.85 -8.16 4.41
N ASP A 53 6.01 -8.40 3.40
CA ASP A 53 6.23 -9.42 2.38
C ASP A 53 7.27 -9.01 1.32
N GLY A 54 7.84 -7.80 1.43
CA GLY A 54 8.82 -7.25 0.52
C GLY A 54 8.22 -6.56 -0.71
N GLY A 55 6.90 -6.60 -0.89
CA GLY A 55 6.20 -5.92 -1.98
C GLY A 55 6.16 -4.41 -1.80
N ILE A 56 6.07 -3.69 -2.92
CA ILE A 56 5.84 -2.24 -2.95
C ILE A 56 4.39 -1.98 -3.33
N TYR A 57 3.73 -1.11 -2.57
CA TYR A 57 2.31 -0.80 -2.73
C TYR A 57 2.11 0.70 -2.85
N ILE A 58 1.20 1.13 -3.73
CA ILE A 58 0.76 2.51 -3.83
C ILE A 58 -0.71 2.56 -3.45
N LEU A 59 -0.98 3.13 -2.27
CA LEU A 59 -2.32 3.36 -1.79
C LEU A 59 -2.77 4.77 -2.14
N ARG A 60 -4.03 4.90 -2.50
CA ARG A 60 -4.72 6.17 -2.71
C ARG A 60 -5.77 6.30 -1.61
N GLN A 61 -5.67 7.36 -0.84
CA GLN A 61 -6.67 7.78 0.13
C GLN A 61 -7.48 8.92 -0.48
N ASP A 62 -8.79 8.77 -0.50
CA ASP A 62 -9.72 9.86 -0.79
C ASP A 62 -9.93 10.67 0.50
N GLU A 63 -9.54 11.94 0.51
CA GLU A 63 -9.60 12.75 1.74
C GLU A 63 -11.05 13.12 2.12
N SER A 64 -11.94 13.18 1.12
CA SER A 64 -13.35 13.55 1.32
C SER A 64 -14.16 12.42 1.94
N THR A 65 -13.95 11.20 1.48
CA THR A 65 -14.71 10.02 1.87
C THR A 65 -13.96 9.13 2.88
N GLN A 66 -12.66 9.35 3.06
CA GLN A 66 -11.75 8.50 3.83
C GLN A 66 -11.65 7.06 3.30
N HIS A 67 -12.03 6.82 2.05
CA HIS A 67 -11.85 5.53 1.40
C HIS A 67 -10.41 5.33 0.96
N TRP A 68 -9.98 4.07 1.00
CA TRP A 68 -8.64 3.65 0.58
C TRP A 68 -8.74 2.68 -0.58
N GLU A 69 -7.93 2.93 -1.60
CA GLU A 69 -7.86 2.14 -2.81
C GLU A 69 -6.41 1.74 -3.09
N LEU A 70 -6.21 0.50 -3.51
CA LEU A 70 -4.93 0.06 -4.03
C LEU A 70 -4.80 0.50 -5.49
N SER A 71 -3.89 1.45 -5.76
CA SER A 71 -3.67 1.97 -7.11
C SER A 71 -2.70 1.08 -7.88
N LEU A 72 -1.59 0.66 -7.26
CA LEU A 72 -0.59 -0.22 -7.85
C LEU A 72 0.00 -1.12 -6.77
N PHE A 73 0.30 -2.36 -7.12
CA PHE A 73 1.13 -3.25 -6.31
C PHE A 73 2.20 -3.87 -7.20
N ASP A 74 3.43 -3.79 -6.73
CA ASP A 74 4.57 -4.52 -7.24
C ASP A 74 4.98 -5.48 -6.13
N ALA A 75 4.29 -6.61 -6.07
CA ALA A 75 4.82 -7.74 -5.35
C ALA A 75 5.92 -8.27 -6.26
N ASP A 76 7.18 -7.89 -6.02
CA ASP A 76 8.34 -8.53 -6.62
C ASP A 76 8.27 -10.02 -6.25
N ARG A 77 7.49 -10.75 -7.03
CA ARG A 77 7.51 -12.20 -7.03
C ARG A 77 8.85 -12.48 -7.66
N ARG A 78 9.83 -12.79 -6.81
CA ARG A 78 11.00 -13.54 -7.26
C ARG A 78 10.51 -14.77 -8.01
N GLU A 79 10.39 -14.64 -9.32
CA GLU A 79 10.68 -15.72 -10.26
C GLU A 79 12.21 -15.77 -10.46
N GLU A 80 12.96 -15.71 -9.36
CA GLU A 80 14.33 -16.21 -9.31
C GLU A 80 14.26 -17.73 -9.15
N THR A 81 13.63 -18.41 -10.09
CA THR A 81 13.72 -19.86 -10.24
C THR A 81 13.52 -20.24 -11.69
N ARG A 82 14.47 -19.87 -12.56
CA ARG A 82 15.11 -20.78 -13.54
C ARG A 82 16.46 -20.20 -13.96
N LEU A 83 17.45 -20.30 -13.08
CA LEU A 83 18.82 -20.50 -13.54
C LEU A 83 18.87 -21.90 -14.19
N SER A 84 18.77 -21.99 -15.51
CA SER A 84 19.33 -23.10 -16.29
C SER A 84 19.24 -22.83 -17.80
N SER A 85 20.37 -23.09 -18.47
CA SER A 85 20.64 -23.12 -19.92
C SER A 85 21.24 -21.80 -20.44
N THR A 86 22.45 -21.76 -21.02
CA THR A 86 23.18 -22.81 -21.76
C THR A 86 24.67 -22.90 -21.43
#